data_AF-A0A920NEH3-F1
#
_entry.id   AF-A0A920NEH3-F1
#
_cell.length_a   1.000
_cell.length_b   1.000
_cell.length_c   1.000
_cell.angle_alpha   90.00
_cell.angle_beta   90.00
_cell.angle_gamma   90.00
#
_symmetry.space_group_name_H-M   'P 1'
#
loop_
_entity.id
_entity.type
_entity.pdbx_description
1 polymer ?
#
loop_
_entity_poly.entity_id
_entity_poly.type
_entity_poly.pdbx_seq_one_letter_code
_entity_poly.pdbx_strand_id
1 'polypeptide(L)'
;MCFPGRFQYWVHGRSKNNSASELDWDTEHLSLVAGVRVVDSIEDAITHIENHGTGHSEAIVTMIIFPANRFVDSVDASAVMVNASTRFNDGGEFGLGAEVAIRLIRCMHEDRWA
;
A
#
# COMPACT_ATOMS: atom_id res chain seq x y z
N MET A 1 -7.28 17.66 -5.31
CA MET A 1 -7.59 18.33 -6.59
C MET A 1 -8.34 17.33 -7.46
N CYS A 2 -9.52 17.69 -7.96
CA CYS A 2 -10.35 16.81 -8.79
C CYS A 2 -10.06 17.10 -10.26
N PHE A 3 -9.60 16.10 -11.01
CA PHE A 3 -9.38 16.18 -12.46
C PHE A 3 -10.22 15.10 -13.16
N PRO A 4 -11.15 15.47 -14.06
CA PRO A 4 -11.87 14.49 -14.87
C PRO A 4 -11.01 14.13 -16.09
N GLY A 5 -10.56 12.87 -16.16
CA GLY A 5 -9.87 12.35 -17.34
C GLY A 5 -8.90 11.22 -17.00
N ARG A 6 -9.04 10.07 -17.68
CA ARG A 6 -8.11 8.94 -17.60
C ARG A 6 -6.70 9.42 -17.97
N PHE A 7 -5.82 9.46 -16.98
CA PHE A 7 -4.38 9.56 -17.20
C PHE A 7 -3.68 8.46 -16.41
N GLN A 8 -3.17 7.45 -17.11
CA GLN A 8 -2.15 6.56 -16.57
C GLN A 8 -0.79 7.20 -16.89
N TYR A 9 -0.01 7.52 -15.87
CA TYR A 9 1.39 7.92 -16.01
C TYR A 9 2.28 6.82 -15.42
N TRP A 10 3.49 6.66 -15.97
CA TRP A 10 4.47 5.70 -15.46
C TRP A 10 5.88 6.25 -15.60
N VAL A 11 6.74 6.01 -14.60
CA VAL A 11 8.12 6.49 -14.54
C VAL A 11 9.09 5.32 -14.48
N HIS A 12 9.60 4.95 -15.64
CA HIS A 12 10.83 4.18 -15.82
C HIS A 12 12.02 5.14 -15.70
N GLY A 13 13.14 4.69 -15.15
CA GLY A 13 14.42 5.21 -15.62
C GLY A 13 14.57 4.98 -17.14
N ARG A 14 14.17 5.96 -17.97
CA ARG A 14 14.42 6.12 -19.42
C ARG A 14 13.63 5.29 -20.48
N SER A 15 12.44 4.74 -20.24
CA SER A 15 11.62 4.21 -21.36
C SER A 15 10.17 4.67 -21.33
N LYS A 16 9.73 5.23 -22.46
CA LYS A 16 8.39 5.80 -22.74
C LYS A 16 7.30 4.72 -22.73
N ASN A 17 6.18 5.03 -22.08
CA ASN A 17 4.82 4.54 -22.34
C ASN A 17 4.64 3.03 -22.60
N ASN A 18 4.66 2.23 -21.54
CA ASN A 18 3.84 1.02 -21.49
C ASN A 18 2.83 1.20 -20.35
N SER A 19 1.53 1.08 -20.65
CA SER A 19 0.49 1.01 -19.61
C SER A 19 0.75 -0.20 -18.72
N ALA A 20 0.46 -0.08 -17.43
CA ALA A 20 0.47 -1.23 -16.53
C ALA A 20 -0.52 -2.28 -17.05
N SER A 21 -0.06 -3.51 -17.16
CA SER A 21 -0.86 -4.69 -17.40
C SER A 21 -1.48 -5.18 -16.10
N GLU A 22 -2.47 -6.07 -16.18
CA GLU A 22 -3.09 -6.65 -14.97
C GLU A 22 -2.07 -7.40 -14.10
N LEU A 23 -1.06 -8.03 -14.71
CA LEU A 23 0.01 -8.74 -14.00
C LEU A 23 0.90 -7.80 -13.18
N ASP A 24 1.03 -6.53 -13.59
CA ASP A 24 1.88 -5.57 -12.88
C ASP A 24 1.31 -5.21 -11.50
N TRP A 25 -0.01 -5.34 -11.30
CA TRP A 25 -0.62 -5.06 -9.99
C TRP A 25 -0.26 -6.10 -8.93
N ASP A 26 -0.02 -7.35 -9.35
CA ASP A 26 0.34 -8.46 -8.46
C ASP A 26 1.86 -8.70 -8.39
N THR A 27 2.67 -7.80 -8.95
CA THR A 27 4.12 -8.00 -9.10
C THR A 27 4.94 -7.03 -8.26
N GLU A 28 5.80 -7.57 -7.39
CA GLU A 28 6.85 -6.80 -6.72
C GLU A 28 8.11 -6.73 -7.61
N HIS A 29 8.45 -5.54 -8.11
CA HIS A 29 9.50 -5.39 -9.13
C HIS A 29 10.93 -5.26 -8.59
N LEU A 30 11.12 -4.95 -7.30
CA LEU A 30 12.42 -4.74 -6.62
C LEU A 30 13.42 -3.89 -7.45
N SER A 31 12.92 -2.88 -8.16
CA SER A 31 13.67 -2.04 -9.08
C SER A 31 13.02 -0.66 -9.20
N LEU A 32 13.58 0.22 -10.05
CA LEU A 32 13.04 1.56 -10.31
C LEU A 32 11.84 1.52 -11.27
N VAL A 33 10.82 0.74 -10.89
CA VAL A 33 9.55 0.54 -11.57
C VAL A 33 8.42 0.71 -10.56
N ALA A 34 7.40 1.51 -10.90
CA ALA A 34 6.25 1.73 -10.04
C ALA A 34 4.96 1.85 -10.86
N GLY A 35 4.00 0.96 -10.65
CA GLY A 35 2.66 1.07 -11.22
C GLY A 35 1.90 2.25 -10.59
N VAL A 36 1.17 3.03 -11.40
CA VAL A 36 0.34 4.13 -10.92
C VAL A 36 -1.08 3.95 -11.44
N ARG A 37 -2.01 3.78 -10.50
CA ARG A 37 -3.44 3.71 -10.78
C ARG A 37 -4.12 4.95 -10.24
N VAL A 38 -4.99 5.55 -11.06
CA VAL A 38 -5.90 6.60 -10.62
C VAL A 38 -7.21 5.94 -10.19
N VAL A 39 -7.73 6.36 -9.05
CA VAL A 39 -8.96 5.86 -8.45
C VAL A 39 -9.89 7.02 -8.12
N ASP A 40 -11.20 6.78 -8.09
CA ASP A 40 -12.20 7.83 -7.92
C ASP A 40 -12.49 8.12 -6.43
N SER A 41 -12.22 7.15 -5.55
CA SER A 41 -12.51 7.24 -4.13
C SER A 41 -11.50 6.50 -3.24
N ILE A 42 -11.59 6.74 -1.93
CA ILE A 42 -10.82 5.98 -0.94
C ILE A 42 -11.22 4.50 -0.89
N GLU A 43 -12.51 4.20 -1.08
CA GLU A 43 -12.99 2.81 -1.08
C GLU A 43 -12.39 2.05 -2.28
N ASP A 44 -12.30 2.68 -3.45
CA ASP A 44 -11.63 2.08 -4.62
C ASP A 44 -10.13 1.85 -4.37
N ALA A 45 -9.48 2.74 -3.60
CA ALA A 45 -8.08 2.57 -3.21
C ALA A 45 -7.90 1.38 -2.27
N ILE A 46 -8.76 1.27 -1.25
CA ILE A 46 -8.77 0.16 -0.29
C ILE A 46 -9.03 -1.15 -1.01
N THR A 47 -10.05 -1.22 -1.87
CA THR A 47 -10.35 -2.43 -2.66
C THR A 47 -9.20 -2.81 -3.61
N HIS A 48 -8.47 -1.85 -4.15
CA HIS A 48 -7.28 -2.16 -4.95
C HIS A 48 -6.18 -2.81 -4.08
N ILE A 49 -5.94 -2.28 -2.88
CA ILE A 49 -4.97 -2.86 -1.93
C ILE A 49 -5.45 -4.23 -1.45
N GLU A 50 -6.73 -4.43 -1.15
CA GLU A 50 -7.27 -5.73 -0.73
C GLU A 50 -7.10 -6.81 -1.80
N ASN A 51 -7.21 -6.45 -3.09
CA ASN A 51 -7.11 -7.41 -4.18
C ASN A 51 -5.68 -7.75 -4.58
N HIS A 52 -4.74 -6.79 -4.45
CA HIS A 52 -3.39 -6.91 -5.02
C HIS A 52 -2.25 -6.78 -3.98
N GLY A 53 -2.55 -6.24 -2.81
CA GLY A 53 -1.58 -6.06 -1.73
C GLY A 53 -1.17 -7.39 -1.11
N THR A 54 0.09 -7.49 -0.70
CA THR A 54 0.63 -8.68 0.00
C THR A 54 0.51 -8.59 1.52
N GLY A 55 -0.04 -7.48 2.04
CA GLY A 55 -0.16 -7.22 3.47
C GLY A 55 1.15 -6.79 4.14
N HIS A 56 2.16 -6.33 3.39
CA HIS A 56 3.44 -5.89 3.96
C HIS A 56 3.36 -4.49 4.57
N SER A 57 3.27 -3.46 3.74
CA SER A 57 3.26 -2.06 4.21
C SER A 57 2.41 -1.22 3.29
N GLU A 58 1.46 -0.51 3.88
CA GLU A 58 0.52 0.33 3.14
C GLU A 58 0.51 1.74 3.71
N ALA A 59 0.31 2.74 2.87
CA ALA A 59 0.35 4.13 3.32
C ALA A 59 -0.65 5.01 2.58
N ILE A 60 -1.18 6.00 3.32
CA ILE A 60 -2.01 7.08 2.78
C ILE A 60 -1.34 8.43 3.03
N VAL A 61 -1.41 9.32 2.04
CA VAL A 61 -1.01 10.72 2.18
C VAL A 61 -2.26 11.59 2.12
N THR A 62 -2.61 12.25 3.22
CA THR A 62 -3.80 13.09 3.34
C THR A 62 -3.68 14.11 4.47
N MET A 63 -4.34 15.26 4.32
CA MET A 63 -4.50 16.26 5.39
C MET A 63 -5.85 16.16 6.11
N ILE A 64 -6.71 15.22 5.70
CA ILE A 64 -8.07 15.07 6.22
C ILE A 64 -8.11 13.85 7.14
N ILE A 65 -8.62 14.03 8.36
CA ILE A 65 -8.63 12.98 9.38
C ILE A 65 -9.56 11.82 9.05
N PHE A 66 -10.71 12.09 8.42
CA PHE A 66 -11.69 11.06 8.06
C PHE A 66 -11.12 9.97 7.14
N PRO A 67 -10.53 10.29 5.96
CA PRO A 67 -9.92 9.26 5.11
C PRO A 67 -8.68 8.62 5.76
N ALA A 68 -7.94 9.34 6.60
CA ALA A 68 -6.81 8.74 7.32
C ALA A 68 -7.29 7.61 8.25
N ASN A 69 -8.30 7.88 9.09
CA ASN A 69 -8.85 6.88 9.99
C ASN A 69 -9.51 5.73 9.21
N ARG A 70 -10.29 6.05 8.18
CA ARG A 70 -10.93 5.04 7.33
C ARG A 70 -9.91 4.08 6.71
N PHE A 71 -8.77 4.60 6.23
CA PHE A 71 -7.71 3.79 5.65
C PHE A 71 -7.05 2.88 6.70
N VAL A 72 -6.67 3.45 7.85
CA VAL A 72 -6.03 2.71 8.96
C VAL A 72 -6.93 1.61 9.50
N ASP A 73 -8.24 1.85 9.60
CA ASP A 73 -9.19 0.88 10.14
C ASP A 73 -9.54 -0.24 9.14
N SER A 74 -9.33 -0.02 7.83
CA SER A 74 -9.80 -0.95 6.78
C SER A 74 -8.69 -1.78 6.13
N VAL A 75 -7.46 -1.26 6.06
CA VAL A 75 -6.35 -1.94 5.38
C VAL A 75 -5.69 -2.96 6.31
N ASP A 76 -5.68 -4.23 5.91
CA ASP A 76 -5.02 -5.31 6.65
C ASP A 76 -3.58 -5.51 6.15
N ALA A 77 -2.61 -4.94 6.87
CA ALA A 77 -1.19 -5.08 6.58
C ALA A 77 -0.37 -5.09 7.87
N SER A 78 0.88 -5.56 7.80
CA SER A 78 1.78 -5.61 8.97
C SER A 78 2.06 -4.21 9.53
N ALA A 79 2.05 -3.18 8.68
CA ALA A 79 2.07 -1.79 9.09
C ALA A 79 1.26 -0.93 8.11
N VAL A 80 0.43 -0.03 8.68
CA VAL A 80 -0.33 0.97 7.94
C VAL A 80 0.09 2.37 8.42
N MET A 81 0.50 3.23 7.51
CA MET A 81 1.05 4.55 7.84
C MET A 81 0.23 5.70 7.25
N VAL A 82 0.20 6.83 7.96
CA VAL A 82 -0.39 8.09 7.49
C VAL A 82 0.71 9.13 7.37
N ASN A 83 0.89 9.69 6.17
CA ASN A 83 1.89 10.73 5.87
C ASN A 83 3.33 10.33 6.22
N ALA A 84 3.66 9.04 6.19
CA ALA A 84 4.99 8.52 6.41
C ALA A 84 5.37 7.50 5.32
N SER A 85 6.67 7.33 5.10
CA SER A 85 7.18 6.37 4.11
C SER A 85 6.96 4.92 4.56
N THR A 86 6.62 4.03 3.63
CA THR A 86 6.55 2.59 3.87
C THR A 86 7.90 1.97 4.23
N ARG A 87 9.01 2.67 3.95
CA ARG A 87 10.38 2.26 4.34
C ARG A 87 10.59 2.19 5.86
N PHE A 88 9.71 2.79 6.65
CA PHE A 88 9.78 2.75 8.11
C PHE A 88 9.26 1.45 8.72
N ASN A 89 8.70 0.52 7.94
CA ASN A 89 8.39 -0.82 8.46
C ASN A 89 9.68 -1.62 8.64
N ASP A 90 10.37 -1.34 9.75
CA ASP A 90 11.63 -1.94 10.16
C ASP A 90 11.73 -1.84 11.69
N GLY A 91 12.17 -2.91 12.35
CA GLY A 91 12.26 -2.97 13.80
C GLY A 91 13.19 -1.94 14.43
N GLY A 92 14.26 -1.54 13.73
CA GLY A 92 15.14 -0.46 14.17
C GLY A 92 14.43 0.89 14.15
N GLU A 93 13.72 1.18 13.06
CA GLU A 93 12.90 2.40 12.91
C GLU A 93 11.72 2.45 13.90
N PHE A 94 11.17 1.29 14.27
CA PHE A 94 10.15 1.17 15.32
C PHE A 94 10.72 1.22 16.76
N GLY A 95 12.05 1.31 16.91
CA GLY A 95 12.70 1.37 18.22
C GLY A 95 12.80 0.02 18.96
N LEU A 96 12.60 -1.09 18.25
CA LEU A 96 12.79 -2.46 18.76
C LEU A 96 14.27 -2.89 18.76
N GLY A 97 15.14 -2.08 18.17
CA GLY A 97 16.59 -2.28 18.11
C GLY A 97 17.01 -3.12 16.90
N ALA A 98 16.65 -4.41 16.88
CA ALA A 98 16.95 -5.31 15.77
C ALA A 98 15.72 -6.13 15.40
N GLU A 99 15.60 -6.46 14.11
CA GLU A 99 14.59 -7.38 13.60
C GLU A 99 15.22 -8.63 12.97
N VAL A 100 14.51 -9.75 13.04
CA VAL A 100 14.87 -10.98 12.30
C VAL A 100 14.18 -10.98 10.94
N ALA A 101 12.89 -10.63 10.92
CA ALA A 101 12.07 -10.51 9.72
C ALA A 101 10.75 -9.79 10.05
N ILE A 102 10.13 -9.21 9.02
CA ILE A 102 8.75 -8.71 9.05
C ILE A 102 7.81 -9.89 8.82
N ARG A 103 6.75 -9.99 9.64
CA ARG A 103 5.79 -11.11 9.58
C ARG A 103 4.48 -10.66 8.93
N LEU A 104 4.13 -11.29 7.82
CA LEU A 104 2.91 -11.00 7.06
C LEU A 104 1.71 -11.89 7.46
N ILE A 105 1.99 -13.09 7.96
CA ILE A 105 0.94 -14.06 8.30
C ILE A 105 0.23 -13.60 9.56
N ARG A 106 -1.09 -13.45 9.53
CA ARG A 106 -1.88 -13.25 10.75
C ARG A 106 -1.82 -14.52 11.60
N CYS A 107 -1.28 -14.43 12.82
CA CYS A 107 -1.41 -15.54 13.77
C CYS A 107 -2.79 -15.45 14.38
N MET A 108 -3.74 -16.16 13.80
CA MET A 108 -4.99 -16.43 14.50
C MET A 108 -4.65 -17.37 15.66
N HIS A 109 -4.71 -16.88 16.89
CA HIS A 109 -4.99 -17.78 18.00
C HIS A 109 -6.45 -18.21 17.81
N GLU A 110 -6.73 -19.51 17.79
CA GLU A 110 -8.10 -20.01 17.74
C GLU A 110 -8.89 -19.57 18.99
N ASP A 111 -9.44 -18.35 18.94
CA ASP A 111 -10.61 -17.96 19.71
C ASP A 111 -11.78 -17.86 18.73
N ARG A 112 -12.24 -19.03 18.29
CA ARG A 112 -13.68 -19.22 18.04
C ARG A 112 -14.40 -19.25 19.39
N TRP A 113 -14.56 -18.07 19.99
CA TRP A 113 -15.46 -17.84 21.13
C TRP A 113 -16.22 -16.52 20.99
N ALA A 114 -16.91 -16.36 19.86
CA ALA A 114 -18.14 -15.59 19.72
C ALA A 114 -19.01 -16.22 18.62
#